data_AF-A0A3S1MTY9-F1
#
_entry.id   AF-A0A3S1MTY9-F1
#
_cell.length_a   1.000
_cell.length_b   1.000
_cell.length_c   1.000
_cell.angle_alpha   90.00
_cell.angle_beta   90.00
_cell.angle_gamma   90.00
#
_symmetry.space_group_name_H-M   'P 1'
#
loop_
_entity.id
_entity.type
_entity.pdbx_description
1 polymer ?
#
loop_
_entity_poly.entity_id
_entity_poly.type
_entity_poly.pdbx_seq_one_letter_code
_entity_poly.pdbx_strand_id
1 'polypeptide(L)'
;VDRPGLRAVPSLRYLQAAPPFTEHFYDSEDEGDESVDNGPTGGLTWDGRADRGQQQARIPLLSPFEMANKDESGVVAALSKAAYAHDFKAAFGDDVFERPDDAFDAAVEALGAFEQSSADFYPYSSRYDAFLAGRATLSAQELRGRVLFEDEAKGNCASCHLSRPSNNGEPPQFTDYGLIAVGVPRNAAIPANADPAYIDLGLCGPLRTDFKGRAEYCGLFKTPTLRNVALRKSFFHNGYFHT
;
A
#
# COMPACT_ATOMS: atom_id res chain seq x y z
N VAL A 1 15.81 17.84 3.86
CA VAL A 1 15.49 17.09 2.63
C VAL A 1 14.92 18.09 1.67
N ASP A 2 15.60 18.35 0.55
CA ASP A 2 15.28 19.49 -0.33
C ASP A 2 14.50 19.05 -1.58
N ARG A 3 14.14 17.77 -1.66
CA ARG A 3 13.40 17.17 -2.77
C ARG A 3 12.04 16.69 -2.26
N PRO A 4 10.93 17.12 -2.89
CA PRO A 4 9.60 16.65 -2.55
C PRO A 4 9.36 15.23 -3.07
N GLY A 5 8.44 14.51 -2.41
CA GLY A 5 7.99 13.20 -2.83
C GLY A 5 7.29 13.21 -4.19
N LEU A 6 7.31 12.05 -4.85
CA LEU A 6 6.80 11.87 -6.21
C LEU A 6 5.34 11.38 -6.26
N ARG A 7 4.82 10.88 -5.13
CA ARG A 7 3.49 10.30 -4.98
C ARG A 7 2.87 10.71 -3.64
N ALA A 8 1.54 10.64 -3.55
CA ALA A 8 0.82 10.80 -2.30
C ALA A 8 1.11 9.63 -1.36
N VAL A 9 1.17 9.88 -0.06
CA VAL A 9 1.44 8.83 0.93
C VAL A 9 0.19 7.94 1.10
N PRO A 10 0.28 6.62 0.87
CA PRO A 10 -0.84 5.71 1.08
C PRO A 10 -1.10 5.49 2.58
N SER A 11 -2.23 4.87 2.92
CA SER A 11 -2.46 4.35 4.28
C SER A 11 -1.51 3.18 4.56
N LEU A 12 -0.97 3.10 5.77
CA LEU A 12 -0.31 1.88 6.28
C LEU A 12 -1.29 0.90 6.93
N ARG A 13 -2.51 1.36 7.27
CA ARG A 13 -3.57 0.50 7.80
C ARG A 13 -4.15 -0.41 6.73
N TYR A 14 -4.51 -1.62 7.14
CA TYR A 14 -5.14 -2.66 6.31
C TYR A 14 -4.26 -3.18 5.17
N LEU A 15 -2.95 -3.28 5.40
CA LEU A 15 -1.99 -3.83 4.43
C LEU A 15 -1.54 -5.27 4.75
N GLN A 16 -1.92 -5.82 5.91
CA GLN A 16 -1.51 -7.15 6.37
C GLN A 16 -1.95 -8.29 5.45
N ALA A 17 -3.02 -8.08 4.69
CA ALA A 17 -3.57 -9.04 3.75
C ALA A 17 -3.14 -8.78 2.30
N ALA A 18 -2.27 -7.80 2.05
CA ALA A 18 -1.74 -7.56 0.70
C ALA A 18 -0.83 -8.73 0.32
N PRO A 19 -1.12 -9.48 -0.77
CA PRO A 19 -0.25 -10.56 -1.20
C PRO A 19 1.06 -10.01 -1.77
N PRO A 20 2.14 -10.81 -1.84
CA PRO A 20 3.29 -10.52 -2.68
C PRO A 20 2.86 -10.23 -4.11
N PHE A 21 3.67 -9.47 -4.83
CA PHE A 21 3.38 -9.15 -6.22
C PHE A 21 3.43 -10.41 -7.10
N THR A 22 2.45 -10.54 -7.99
CA THR A 22 2.44 -11.49 -9.10
C THR A 22 1.97 -10.78 -10.37
N GLU A 23 2.46 -11.22 -11.53
CA GLU A 23 1.99 -10.72 -12.84
C GLU A 23 0.65 -11.33 -13.26
N HIS A 24 0.35 -12.51 -12.74
CA HIS A 24 -0.80 -13.30 -13.09
C HIS A 24 -1.52 -13.71 -11.81
N PHE A 25 -2.79 -13.33 -11.70
CA PHE A 25 -3.62 -13.62 -10.54
C PHE A 25 -4.92 -14.27 -10.98
N TYR A 26 -5.11 -15.50 -10.53
CA TYR A 26 -6.30 -16.29 -10.80
C TYR A 26 -7.10 -16.34 -9.50
N ASP A 27 -8.29 -15.76 -9.50
CA ASP A 27 -9.15 -15.79 -8.33
C ASP A 27 -9.74 -17.21 -8.20
N SER A 28 -9.37 -17.90 -7.13
CA SER A 28 -9.80 -19.29 -6.90
C SER A 28 -11.14 -19.40 -6.17
N GLU A 29 -11.69 -18.29 -5.66
CA GLU A 29 -12.67 -18.38 -4.57
C GLU A 29 -14.13 -18.48 -4.99
N ASP A 30 -14.56 -17.96 -6.14
CA ASP A 30 -15.99 -17.99 -6.52
C ASP A 30 -16.36 -18.99 -7.63
N GLU A 31 -15.44 -19.38 -8.49
CA GLU A 31 -15.61 -20.51 -9.41
C GLU A 31 -14.25 -21.20 -9.52
N GLY A 32 -14.18 -22.53 -9.51
CA GLY A 32 -12.92 -23.28 -9.73
C GLY A 32 -12.37 -23.14 -11.15
N ASP A 33 -12.59 -21.97 -11.76
CA ASP A 33 -12.21 -21.54 -13.08
C ASP A 33 -11.01 -20.59 -12.98
N GLU A 34 -9.83 -21.17 -12.83
CA GLU A 34 -8.55 -20.48 -12.98
C GLU A 34 -8.26 -20.08 -14.44
N SER A 35 -9.26 -20.05 -15.34
CA SER A 35 -9.04 -19.65 -16.74
C SER A 35 -8.94 -18.13 -16.94
N VAL A 36 -9.42 -17.34 -15.98
CA VAL A 36 -9.41 -15.88 -16.06
C VAL A 36 -8.23 -15.31 -15.27
N ASP A 37 -7.23 -14.83 -16.01
CA ASP A 37 -6.13 -14.04 -15.46
C ASP A 37 -6.59 -12.59 -15.21
N ASN A 38 -6.61 -12.18 -13.94
CA ASN A 38 -6.93 -10.80 -13.54
C ASN A 38 -5.73 -9.85 -13.70
N GLY A 39 -4.58 -10.37 -14.15
CA GLY A 39 -3.36 -9.62 -14.38
C GLY A 39 -2.60 -9.33 -13.09
N PRO A 40 -1.79 -8.24 -13.07
CA PRO A 40 -0.88 -7.98 -11.97
C PRO A 40 -1.61 -7.61 -10.68
N THR A 41 -1.20 -8.26 -9.59
CA THR A 41 -1.83 -8.09 -8.28
C THR A 41 -0.77 -8.11 -7.19
N GLY A 42 -1.06 -7.42 -6.09
CA GLY A 42 -0.27 -7.49 -4.88
C GLY A 42 0.88 -6.48 -4.82
N GLY A 43 1.81 -6.79 -3.93
CA GLY A 43 2.86 -5.88 -3.51
C GLY A 43 2.32 -4.69 -2.70
N LEU A 44 3.27 -3.96 -2.14
CA LEU A 44 3.10 -2.76 -1.36
C LEU A 44 3.54 -1.54 -2.17
N THR A 45 3.20 -0.36 -1.67
CA THR A 45 3.30 0.93 -2.39
C THR A 45 2.34 1.02 -3.59
N TRP A 46 2.41 2.11 -4.34
CA TRP A 46 1.50 2.36 -5.47
C TRP A 46 1.81 1.53 -6.73
N ASP A 47 3.03 1.03 -6.90
CA ASP A 47 3.48 0.26 -8.07
C ASP A 47 3.81 -1.21 -7.75
N GLY A 48 3.48 -1.67 -6.53
CA GLY A 48 3.70 -3.05 -6.10
C GLY A 48 5.17 -3.44 -5.93
N ARG A 49 6.14 -2.51 -5.89
CA ARG A 49 7.58 -2.83 -5.90
C ARG A 49 8.18 -3.45 -4.62
N ALA A 50 7.36 -3.78 -3.63
CA ALA A 50 7.81 -4.38 -2.37
C ALA A 50 6.80 -5.42 -1.91
N ASP A 51 7.23 -6.65 -1.66
CA ASP A 51 6.32 -7.76 -1.34
C ASP A 51 5.97 -7.86 0.14
N ARG A 52 6.76 -7.22 1.01
CA ARG A 52 6.64 -7.34 2.46
C ARG A 52 6.97 -6.03 3.17
N GLY A 53 6.45 -5.86 4.39
CA GLY A 53 6.65 -4.66 5.21
C GLY A 53 8.12 -4.29 5.37
N GLN A 54 9.02 -5.26 5.54
CA GLN A 54 10.47 -5.02 5.65
C GLN A 54 11.06 -4.39 4.38
N GLN A 55 10.66 -4.88 3.20
CA GLN A 55 11.11 -4.33 1.93
C GLN A 55 10.52 -2.93 1.72
N GLN A 56 9.27 -2.72 2.10
CA GLN A 56 8.63 -1.42 2.03
C GLN A 56 9.30 -0.41 2.97
N ALA A 57 9.65 -0.80 4.19
CA ALA A 57 10.28 0.06 5.20
C ALA A 57 11.68 0.52 4.80
N ARG A 58 12.42 -0.31 4.02
CA ARG A 58 13.72 0.06 3.43
C ARG A 58 13.61 1.29 2.53
N ILE A 59 12.50 1.44 1.79
CA ILE A 59 12.32 2.49 0.78
C ILE A 59 12.44 3.90 1.39
N PRO A 60 11.59 4.33 2.35
CA PRO A 60 11.66 5.68 2.88
C PRO A 60 12.95 5.97 3.63
N LEU A 61 13.53 4.96 4.29
CA LEU A 61 14.81 5.11 5.00
C LEU A 61 15.94 5.54 4.07
N LEU A 62 16.02 4.94 2.87
CA LEU A 62 17.13 5.15 1.92
C LEU A 62 16.79 6.08 0.75
N SER A 63 15.51 6.43 0.57
CA SER A 63 15.09 7.31 -0.52
C SER A 63 15.64 8.73 -0.34
N PRO A 64 16.33 9.31 -1.35
CA PRO A 64 16.94 10.63 -1.27
C PRO A 64 15.92 11.79 -1.28
N PHE A 65 14.65 11.49 -1.50
CA PHE A 65 13.54 12.46 -1.49
C PHE A 65 12.50 12.14 -0.39
N GLU A 66 12.81 11.23 0.53
CA GLU A 66 12.00 10.93 1.71
C GLU A 66 12.82 11.16 3.00
N MET A 67 13.36 10.13 3.65
CA MET A 67 14.19 10.32 4.86
C MET A 67 15.66 10.63 4.57
N ALA A 68 16.11 10.31 3.35
CA ALA A 68 17.41 10.70 2.80
C ALA A 68 18.63 10.31 3.65
N ASN A 69 18.59 9.14 4.31
CA ASN A 69 19.82 8.55 4.83
C ASN A 69 20.73 8.19 3.67
N LYS A 70 22.04 8.38 3.86
CA LYS A 70 23.03 8.15 2.79
C LYS A 70 23.04 6.69 2.33
N ASP A 71 23.02 5.78 3.30
CA ASP A 71 23.12 4.34 3.13
C ASP A 71 22.65 3.64 4.43
N GLU A 72 22.61 2.32 4.41
CA GLU A 72 22.18 1.46 5.53
C GLU A 72 23.06 1.65 6.77
N SER A 73 24.37 1.84 6.57
CA SER A 73 25.31 2.09 7.66
C SER A 73 25.02 3.40 8.40
N GLY A 74 24.55 4.42 7.69
CA GLY A 74 24.10 5.69 8.28
C GLY A 74 22.88 5.49 9.19
N VAL A 75 21.93 4.65 8.78
CA VAL A 75 20.75 4.30 9.59
C VAL A 75 21.18 3.55 10.85
N VAL A 76 22.05 2.54 10.73
CA VAL A 76 22.55 1.75 11.86
C VAL A 76 23.37 2.61 12.84
N ALA A 77 24.19 3.53 12.33
CA ALA A 77 24.96 4.46 13.15
C ALA A 77 24.06 5.43 13.93
N ALA A 78 22.89 5.81 13.39
CA ALA A 78 21.90 6.60 14.11
C ALA A 78 21.15 5.74 15.14
N LEU A 79 20.73 4.53 14.75
CA LEU A 79 20.03 3.58 15.60
C LEU A 79 20.84 3.18 16.84
N SER A 80 22.13 2.92 16.70
CA SER A 80 23.03 2.58 17.81
C SER A 80 23.22 3.71 18.85
N LYS A 81 22.87 4.95 18.49
CA LYS A 81 22.90 6.13 19.38
C LYS A 81 21.52 6.55 19.86
N ALA A 82 20.46 5.87 19.41
CA ALA A 82 19.10 6.20 19.79
C ALA A 82 18.84 5.85 21.27
N ALA A 83 17.90 6.56 21.90
CA ALA A 83 17.53 6.31 23.30
C ALA A 83 17.02 4.87 23.54
N TYR A 84 16.48 4.23 22.50
CA TYR A 84 15.96 2.86 22.53
C TYR A 84 16.97 1.81 22.01
N ALA A 85 18.25 2.18 21.82
CA ALA A 85 19.27 1.24 21.34
C ALA A 85 19.46 0.03 22.28
N HIS A 86 19.24 0.23 23.59
CA HIS A 86 19.24 -0.86 24.57
C HIS A 86 18.11 -1.86 24.30
N ASP A 87 16.90 -1.38 24.03
CA ASP A 87 15.75 -2.26 23.75
C ASP A 87 15.94 -3.01 22.42
N PHE A 88 16.59 -2.37 21.44
CA PHE A 88 16.98 -3.01 20.20
C PHE A 88 17.97 -4.15 20.42
N LYS A 89 19.01 -3.94 21.25
CA LYS A 89 19.93 -5.02 21.67
C LYS A 89 19.21 -6.13 22.43
N ALA A 90 18.28 -5.79 23.32
CA ALA A 90 17.52 -6.78 24.06
C ALA A 90 16.67 -7.68 23.13
N ALA A 91 16.17 -7.14 22.02
CA ALA A 91 15.38 -7.88 21.04
C ALA A 91 16.24 -8.71 20.06
N PHE A 92 17.39 -8.18 19.62
CA PHE A 92 18.16 -8.75 18.49
C PHE A 92 19.58 -9.23 18.85
N GLY A 93 20.01 -9.07 20.11
CA GLY A 93 21.33 -9.47 20.62
C GLY A 93 22.22 -8.28 20.98
N ASP A 94 23.05 -8.46 22.01
CA ASP A 94 23.95 -7.41 22.51
C ASP A 94 25.01 -6.97 21.47
N ASP A 95 25.37 -7.89 20.56
CA ASP A 95 26.34 -7.73 19.48
C ASP A 95 25.71 -7.22 18.18
N VAL A 96 24.39 -6.94 18.13
CA VAL A 96 23.69 -6.60 16.87
C VAL A 96 24.36 -5.44 16.12
N PHE A 97 24.82 -4.40 16.82
CA PHE A 97 25.49 -3.26 16.19
C PHE A 97 26.94 -3.54 15.74
N GLU A 98 27.50 -4.69 16.07
CA GLU A 98 28.80 -5.17 15.55
C GLU A 98 28.65 -5.80 14.16
N ARG A 99 27.40 -6.08 13.73
CA ARG A 99 27.02 -6.66 12.43
C ARG A 99 26.08 -5.70 11.70
N PRO A 100 26.61 -4.65 11.01
CA PRO A 100 25.78 -3.57 10.48
C PRO A 100 24.68 -4.00 9.51
N ASP A 101 24.95 -4.98 8.65
CA ASP A 101 23.95 -5.48 7.69
C ASP A 101 22.79 -6.16 8.45
N ASP A 102 23.11 -7.03 9.41
CA ASP A 102 22.12 -7.68 10.28
C ASP A 102 21.33 -6.65 11.11
N ALA A 103 21.98 -5.59 11.59
CA ALA A 103 21.33 -4.52 12.35
C ALA A 103 20.33 -3.74 11.50
N PHE A 104 20.65 -3.52 10.22
CA PHE A 104 19.73 -2.86 9.30
C PHE A 104 18.53 -3.76 8.97
N ASP A 105 18.78 -5.04 8.69
CA ASP A 105 17.71 -6.01 8.44
C ASP A 105 16.79 -6.17 9.66
N ALA A 106 17.34 -6.22 10.87
CA ALA A 106 16.59 -6.21 12.12
C ALA A 106 15.74 -4.92 12.30
N ALA A 107 16.26 -3.77 11.86
CA ALA A 107 15.51 -2.51 11.94
C ALA A 107 14.29 -2.50 11.03
N VAL A 108 14.43 -2.95 9.78
CA VAL A 108 13.29 -3.06 8.86
C VAL A 108 12.35 -4.21 9.24
N GLU A 109 12.86 -5.28 9.86
CA GLU A 109 12.06 -6.35 10.45
C GLU A 109 11.17 -5.84 11.59
N ALA A 110 11.74 -5.08 12.52
CA ALA A 110 10.98 -4.50 13.62
C ALA A 110 9.84 -3.58 13.12
N LEU A 111 10.11 -2.78 12.08
CA LEU A 111 9.08 -1.95 11.44
C LEU A 111 7.99 -2.80 10.78
N GLY A 112 8.38 -3.79 9.97
CA GLY A 112 7.44 -4.69 9.32
C GLY A 112 6.58 -5.47 10.32
N ALA A 113 7.15 -5.90 11.44
CA ALA A 113 6.44 -6.58 12.53
C ALA A 113 5.47 -5.65 13.27
N PHE A 114 5.86 -4.39 13.51
CA PHE A 114 4.97 -3.39 14.11
C PHE A 114 3.73 -3.15 13.25
N GLU A 115 3.88 -3.10 11.92
CA GLU A 115 2.76 -2.97 10.99
C GLU A 115 1.80 -4.18 10.99
N GLN A 116 2.19 -5.29 11.62
CA GLN A 116 1.32 -6.45 11.90
C GLN A 116 0.60 -6.37 13.26
N SER A 117 0.62 -5.22 13.95
CA SER A 117 -0.20 -5.01 15.14
C SER A 117 -1.67 -4.84 14.75
N SER A 118 -2.50 -5.84 15.06
CA SER A 118 -3.92 -5.81 14.70
C SER A 118 -4.69 -4.63 15.30
N ALA A 119 -4.39 -4.27 16.55
CA ALA A 119 -5.02 -3.15 17.23
C ALA A 119 -4.70 -1.81 16.55
N ASP A 120 -3.48 -1.66 16.02
CA ASP A 120 -3.00 -0.40 15.46
C ASP A 120 -3.30 -0.27 13.96
N PHE A 121 -3.18 -1.37 13.21
CA PHE A 121 -3.17 -1.35 11.75
C PHE A 121 -4.43 -1.93 11.09
N TYR A 122 -5.12 -2.88 11.72
CA TYR A 122 -6.31 -3.49 11.14
C TYR A 122 -7.38 -3.83 12.20
N PRO A 123 -7.92 -2.81 12.90
CA PRO A 123 -8.83 -3.03 14.02
C PRO A 123 -10.26 -3.44 13.61
N TYR A 124 -10.63 -3.30 12.33
CA TYR A 124 -11.97 -3.61 11.80
C TYR A 124 -13.12 -3.06 12.66
N SER A 125 -13.01 -1.80 13.05
CA SER A 125 -13.90 -1.15 14.02
C SER A 125 -14.79 -0.07 13.42
N SER A 126 -14.95 -0.03 12.10
CA SER A 126 -15.82 0.95 11.44
C SER A 126 -17.30 0.65 11.64
N ARG A 127 -18.16 1.63 11.39
CA ARG A 127 -19.62 1.42 11.34
C ARG A 127 -20.02 0.36 10.31
N TYR A 128 -19.28 0.24 9.21
CA TYR A 128 -19.53 -0.78 8.19
C TYR A 128 -19.20 -2.17 8.72
N ASP A 129 -18.10 -2.34 9.47
CA ASP A 129 -17.76 -3.60 10.13
C ASP A 129 -18.86 -3.99 11.15
N ALA A 130 -19.34 -3.03 11.94
CA ALA A 130 -20.46 -3.26 12.88
C ALA A 130 -21.78 -3.61 12.16
N PHE A 131 -22.04 -3.02 10.99
CA PHE A 131 -23.20 -3.36 10.16
C PHE A 131 -23.11 -4.79 9.62
N LEU A 132 -21.97 -5.20 9.08
CA LEU A 132 -21.73 -6.57 8.63
C LEU A 132 -21.89 -7.59 9.77
N ALA A 133 -21.49 -7.22 10.99
CA ALA A 133 -21.66 -8.05 12.18
C ALA A 133 -23.09 -8.03 12.77
N GLY A 134 -24.06 -7.33 12.15
CA GLY A 134 -25.42 -7.19 12.67
C GLY A 134 -25.55 -6.35 13.95
N ARG A 135 -24.50 -5.59 14.30
CA ARG A 135 -24.41 -4.76 15.52
C ARG A 135 -24.73 -3.28 15.28
N ALA A 136 -24.90 -2.88 14.02
CA ALA A 136 -25.30 -1.53 13.64
C ALA A 136 -26.24 -1.56 12.44
N THR A 137 -27.03 -0.49 12.27
CA THR A 137 -27.78 -0.25 11.05
C THR A 137 -27.17 0.93 10.30
N LEU A 138 -27.13 0.83 8.98
CA LEU A 138 -26.80 1.95 8.10
C LEU A 138 -28.03 2.84 7.94
N SER A 139 -27.80 4.14 7.83
CA SER A 139 -28.84 5.10 7.44
C SER A 139 -29.35 4.82 6.03
N ALA A 140 -30.50 5.39 5.69
CA ALA A 140 -31.06 5.26 4.34
C ALA A 140 -30.10 5.79 3.26
N GLN A 141 -29.30 6.82 3.54
CA GLN A 141 -28.32 7.34 2.59
C GLN A 141 -27.12 6.40 2.42
N GLU A 142 -26.58 5.88 3.52
CA GLU A 142 -25.47 4.91 3.49
C GLU A 142 -25.89 3.62 2.75
N LEU A 143 -27.13 3.14 2.94
CA LEU A 143 -27.67 2.01 2.20
C LEU A 143 -27.78 2.29 0.70
N ARG A 144 -28.28 3.47 0.30
CA ARG A 144 -28.29 3.86 -1.12
C ARG A 144 -26.88 3.91 -1.70
N GLY A 145 -25.91 4.47 -0.96
CA GLY A 145 -24.51 4.50 -1.36
C GLY A 145 -23.94 3.10 -1.58
N ARG A 146 -24.19 2.17 -0.64
CA ARG A 146 -23.79 0.77 -0.77
C ARG A 146 -24.40 0.10 -2.01
N VAL A 147 -25.69 0.32 -2.27
CA VAL A 147 -26.34 -0.22 -3.49
C VAL A 147 -25.66 0.33 -4.74
N LEU A 148 -25.38 1.64 -4.82
CA LEU A 148 -24.68 2.22 -5.97
C LEU A 148 -23.25 1.68 -6.13
N PHE A 149 -22.56 1.44 -5.01
CA PHE A 149 -21.19 0.90 -4.99
C PHE A 149 -21.12 -0.51 -5.57
N GLU A 150 -22.12 -1.35 -5.27
CA GLU A 150 -22.22 -2.75 -5.71
C GLU A 150 -22.92 -2.92 -7.07
N ASP A 151 -23.63 -1.91 -7.57
CA ASP A 151 -24.38 -1.95 -8.82
C ASP A 151 -23.43 -1.78 -10.02
N GLU A 152 -23.20 -2.87 -10.76
CA GLU A 152 -22.36 -2.94 -11.96
C GLU A 152 -22.79 -1.98 -13.08
N ALA A 153 -24.09 -1.68 -13.18
CA ALA A 153 -24.62 -0.77 -14.19
C ALA A 153 -24.50 0.72 -13.78
N LYS A 154 -23.94 1.00 -12.60
CA LYS A 154 -23.78 2.36 -12.06
C LYS A 154 -22.38 2.63 -11.57
N GLY A 155 -22.14 2.38 -10.28
CA GLY A 155 -20.85 2.68 -9.66
C GLY A 155 -19.81 1.66 -10.05
N ASN A 156 -20.22 0.39 -10.17
CA ASN A 156 -19.34 -0.75 -10.44
C ASN A 156 -18.08 -0.77 -9.55
N CYS A 157 -18.14 -0.15 -8.37
CA CYS A 157 -16.95 0.10 -7.55
C CYS A 157 -16.46 -1.21 -6.95
N ALA A 158 -17.39 -2.10 -6.61
CA ALA A 158 -17.12 -3.42 -6.06
C ALA A 158 -16.37 -4.36 -7.02
N SER A 159 -16.25 -4.04 -8.31
CA SER A 159 -15.46 -4.85 -9.27
C SER A 159 -13.95 -4.82 -8.98
N CYS A 160 -13.45 -3.73 -8.36
CA CYS A 160 -12.05 -3.64 -7.91
C CYS A 160 -11.95 -3.39 -6.39
N HIS A 161 -12.96 -2.77 -5.78
CA HIS A 161 -12.96 -2.44 -4.36
C HIS A 161 -13.92 -3.33 -3.58
N LEU A 162 -13.60 -4.62 -3.47
CA LEU A 162 -14.43 -5.66 -2.86
C LEU A 162 -15.07 -5.22 -1.52
N SER A 163 -16.41 -5.16 -1.47
CA SER A 163 -17.18 -4.64 -0.32
C SER A 163 -17.85 -5.70 0.55
N ARG A 164 -17.70 -6.98 0.20
CA ARG A 164 -18.30 -8.11 0.91
C ARG A 164 -17.23 -8.90 1.66
N PRO A 165 -17.59 -9.53 2.80
CA PRO A 165 -16.68 -10.49 3.43
C PRO A 165 -16.27 -11.56 2.43
N SER A 166 -15.02 -12.00 2.50
CA SER A 166 -14.53 -13.18 1.77
C SER A 166 -15.20 -14.46 2.26
N ASN A 167 -14.96 -15.56 1.56
CA ASN A 167 -15.59 -16.86 1.86
C ASN A 167 -15.19 -17.44 3.23
N ASN A 168 -14.02 -17.05 3.75
CA ASN A 168 -13.58 -17.38 5.10
C ASN A 168 -14.12 -16.42 6.19
N GLY A 169 -14.97 -15.45 5.82
CA GLY A 169 -15.61 -14.50 6.71
C GLY A 169 -14.74 -13.30 7.10
N GLU A 170 -13.58 -13.10 6.47
CA GLU A 170 -12.76 -11.92 6.74
C GLU A 170 -13.47 -10.64 6.27
N PRO A 171 -13.39 -9.54 7.05
CA PRO A 171 -13.98 -8.28 6.63
C PRO A 171 -13.35 -7.76 5.31
N PRO A 172 -14.15 -7.14 4.42
CA PRO A 172 -13.68 -6.65 3.13
C PRO A 172 -12.55 -5.63 3.29
N GLN A 173 -11.52 -5.74 2.45
CA GLN A 173 -10.45 -4.74 2.40
C GLN A 173 -10.78 -3.55 1.50
N PHE A 174 -11.86 -3.61 0.72
CA PHE A 174 -12.19 -2.62 -0.30
C PHE A 174 -11.06 -2.44 -1.32
N THR A 175 -10.44 -3.54 -1.71
CA THR A 175 -9.43 -3.65 -2.76
C THR A 175 -9.27 -5.12 -3.11
N ASP A 176 -9.05 -5.40 -4.40
CA ASP A 176 -8.59 -6.66 -4.98
C ASP A 176 -7.05 -6.75 -5.03
N TYR A 177 -6.36 -5.68 -4.64
CA TYR A 177 -4.92 -5.46 -4.79
C TYR A 177 -4.41 -5.50 -6.24
N GLY A 178 -5.28 -5.48 -7.23
CA GLY A 178 -4.93 -5.42 -8.65
C GLY A 178 -4.22 -4.11 -8.99
N LEU A 179 -3.41 -4.12 -10.05
CA LEU A 179 -2.79 -2.91 -10.61
C LEU A 179 -3.52 -2.51 -11.89
N ILE A 180 -4.19 -1.36 -11.85
CA ILE A 180 -5.10 -0.90 -12.92
C ILE A 180 -4.76 0.52 -13.38
N ALA A 181 -5.18 0.86 -14.61
CA ALA A 181 -5.03 2.20 -15.19
C ALA A 181 -6.38 2.89 -15.29
N VAL A 182 -6.62 3.88 -14.40
CA VAL A 182 -7.85 4.70 -14.39
C VAL A 182 -7.67 6.11 -14.98
N GLY A 183 -6.45 6.46 -15.42
CA GLY A 183 -6.20 7.69 -16.19
C GLY A 183 -6.40 9.01 -15.42
N VAL A 184 -6.02 9.08 -14.14
CA VAL A 184 -6.17 10.31 -13.35
C VAL A 184 -5.39 11.50 -13.92
N PRO A 185 -5.86 12.75 -13.74
CA PRO A 185 -5.16 13.92 -14.23
C PRO A 185 -3.73 14.05 -13.67
N ARG A 186 -2.82 14.58 -14.49
CA ARG A 186 -1.45 14.88 -14.08
C ARG A 186 -1.43 16.02 -13.06
N ASN A 187 -0.75 15.80 -11.94
CA ASN A 187 -0.58 16.82 -10.90
C ASN A 187 0.64 17.72 -11.15
N ALA A 188 0.42 18.91 -11.71
CA ALA A 188 1.48 19.89 -11.96
C ALA A 188 2.13 20.45 -10.68
N ALA A 189 1.53 20.24 -9.49
CA ALA A 189 2.11 20.66 -8.22
C ALA A 189 3.26 19.75 -7.75
N ILE A 190 3.44 18.56 -8.34
CA ILE A 190 4.60 17.70 -8.07
C ILE A 190 5.78 18.26 -8.88
N PRO A 191 6.88 18.73 -8.27
CA PRO A 191 7.94 19.41 -9.02
C PRO A 191 8.62 18.58 -10.10
N ALA A 192 8.68 17.25 -9.95
CA ALA A 192 9.18 16.36 -11.00
C ALA A 192 8.35 16.47 -12.30
N ASN A 193 7.06 16.82 -12.22
CA ASN A 193 6.19 16.96 -13.38
C ASN A 193 6.44 18.23 -14.21
N ALA A 194 7.29 19.15 -13.73
CA ALA A 194 7.74 20.31 -14.51
C ALA A 194 8.61 19.89 -15.72
N ASP A 195 9.28 18.74 -15.63
CA ASP A 195 9.87 18.09 -16.80
C ASP A 195 8.78 17.30 -17.54
N PRO A 196 8.44 17.68 -18.79
CA PRO A 196 7.45 16.95 -19.58
C PRO A 196 7.89 15.53 -19.94
N ALA A 197 9.19 15.21 -19.90
CA ALA A 197 9.70 13.87 -20.13
C ALA A 197 9.55 12.96 -18.90
N TYR A 198 9.38 13.53 -17.69
CA TYR A 198 9.09 12.74 -16.50
C TYR A 198 7.62 12.31 -16.51
N ILE A 199 7.39 11.00 -16.60
CA ILE A 199 6.07 10.39 -16.49
C ILE A 199 6.16 9.28 -15.45
N ASP A 200 5.32 9.37 -14.41
CA ASP A 200 5.13 8.26 -13.48
C ASP A 200 4.20 7.23 -14.15
N LEU A 201 4.78 6.10 -14.52
CA LEU A 201 4.10 5.01 -15.22
C LEU A 201 3.77 3.85 -14.28
N GLY A 202 3.82 4.06 -12.96
CA GLY A 202 3.42 3.07 -11.97
C GLY A 202 4.28 1.82 -12.03
N LEU A 203 3.64 0.68 -12.29
CA LEU A 203 4.28 -0.64 -12.36
C LEU A 203 5.51 -0.67 -13.29
N CYS A 204 5.45 -0.04 -14.47
CA CYS A 204 6.57 -0.06 -15.42
C CYS A 204 7.66 1.00 -15.13
N GLY A 205 7.53 1.78 -14.04
CA GLY A 205 8.54 2.74 -13.58
C GLY A 205 8.02 4.17 -13.40
N PRO A 206 8.90 5.15 -13.07
CA PRO A 206 10.35 5.01 -12.96
C PRO A 206 10.84 4.48 -11.60
N LEU A 207 9.97 4.44 -10.58
CA LEU A 207 10.34 3.98 -9.23
C LEU A 207 10.48 2.47 -9.12
N ARG A 208 9.76 1.73 -9.95
CA ARG A 208 9.91 0.29 -10.15
C ARG A 208 10.74 0.03 -11.39
N THR A 209 11.70 -0.91 -11.32
CA THR A 209 12.75 -1.06 -12.35
C THR A 209 12.72 -2.39 -13.08
N ASP A 210 12.18 -3.45 -12.46
CA ASP A 210 12.05 -4.81 -12.99
C ASP A 210 11.05 -4.92 -14.16
N PHE A 211 10.10 -3.98 -14.28
CA PHE A 211 9.12 -3.92 -15.38
C PHE A 211 9.40 -2.82 -16.42
N LYS A 212 10.57 -2.19 -16.34
CA LYS A 212 10.92 -1.09 -17.24
C LYS A 212 10.95 -1.55 -18.69
N GLY A 213 10.27 -0.79 -19.56
CA GLY A 213 10.21 -1.08 -21.00
C GLY A 213 9.08 -2.03 -21.43
N ARG A 214 8.30 -2.55 -20.47
CA ARG A 214 7.11 -3.36 -20.73
C ARG A 214 5.87 -2.47 -20.79
N ALA A 215 5.54 -2.03 -22.01
CA ALA A 215 4.51 -1.03 -22.26
C ALA A 215 3.12 -1.43 -21.75
N GLU A 216 2.83 -2.74 -21.74
CA GLU A 216 1.58 -3.33 -21.27
C GLU A 216 1.32 -3.11 -19.76
N TYR A 217 2.35 -2.77 -18.97
CA TYR A 217 2.20 -2.43 -17.54
C TYR A 217 2.24 -0.93 -17.23
N CYS A 218 2.45 -0.10 -18.25
CA CYS A 218 2.63 1.32 -18.04
C CYS A 218 1.30 2.01 -17.72
N GLY A 219 1.31 2.78 -16.62
CA GLY A 219 0.14 3.48 -16.11
C GLY A 219 -0.69 2.65 -15.11
N LEU A 220 -0.29 1.41 -14.82
CA LEU A 220 -0.93 0.57 -13.82
C LEU A 220 -0.47 0.95 -12.41
N PHE A 221 -1.43 1.20 -11.53
CA PHE A 221 -1.21 1.47 -10.12
C PHE A 221 -2.11 0.58 -9.28
N LYS A 222 -1.61 0.19 -8.11
CA LYS A 222 -2.34 -0.67 -7.19
C LYS A 222 -3.64 -0.03 -6.70
N THR A 223 -4.74 -0.77 -6.79
CA THR A 223 -6.04 -0.42 -6.21
C THR A 223 -5.87 -0.24 -4.69
N PRO A 224 -6.01 0.97 -4.14
CA PRO A 224 -5.84 1.20 -2.71
C PRO A 224 -7.07 0.73 -1.94
N THR A 225 -6.88 0.30 -0.69
CA THR A 225 -8.02 0.11 0.24
C THR A 225 -8.80 1.42 0.41
N LEU A 226 -10.13 1.33 0.42
CA LEU A 226 -10.99 2.47 0.77
C LEU A 226 -11.28 2.58 2.27
N ARG A 227 -10.73 1.69 3.11
CA ARG A 227 -10.81 1.85 4.56
C ARG A 227 -10.15 3.16 4.96
N ASN A 228 -10.84 3.96 5.78
CA ASN A 228 -10.43 5.31 6.18
C ASN A 228 -10.28 6.34 5.06
N VAL A 229 -10.79 6.09 3.84
CA VAL A 229 -10.64 7.02 2.71
C VAL A 229 -11.18 8.42 3.02
N ALA A 230 -12.27 8.53 3.78
CA ALA A 230 -12.88 9.80 4.17
C ALA A 230 -12.02 10.65 5.13
N LEU A 231 -10.97 10.08 5.74
CA LEU A 231 -10.02 10.82 6.59
C LEU A 231 -8.87 11.45 5.79
N ARG A 232 -8.75 11.12 4.50
CA ARG A 232 -7.69 11.60 3.63
C ARG A 232 -8.01 12.98 3.09
N LYS A 233 -6.94 13.73 2.76
CA LYS A 233 -7.01 15.07 2.13
C LYS A 233 -6.45 15.10 0.71
N SER A 234 -5.91 13.97 0.25
CA SER A 234 -5.32 13.80 -1.07
C SER A 234 -5.59 12.39 -1.56
N PHE A 235 -6.12 12.29 -2.78
CA PHE A 235 -6.59 11.06 -3.38
C PHE A 235 -5.77 10.68 -4.62
N PHE A 236 -5.78 9.39 -4.94
CA PHE A 236 -4.97 8.75 -6.00
C PHE A 236 -3.45 8.83 -5.77
N HIS A 237 -2.68 8.15 -6.64
CA HIS A 237 -1.23 8.01 -6.50
C HIS A 237 -0.48 9.34 -6.50
N ASN A 238 -1.01 10.37 -7.16
CA ASN A 238 -0.37 11.68 -7.30
C ASN A 238 -1.01 12.78 -6.44
N GLY A 239 -2.03 12.47 -5.65
CA GLY A 239 -2.68 13.44 -4.77
C GLY A 239 -3.38 14.59 -5.49
N TYR A 240 -3.77 14.45 -6.77
CA TYR A 240 -4.37 15.51 -7.56
C TYR A 240 -5.69 16.04 -6.97
N PHE A 241 -6.53 15.13 -6.49
CA PHE A 241 -7.82 15.48 -5.91
C PHE A 241 -7.70 15.66 -4.40
N HIS A 242 -8.49 16.59 -3.86
CA HIS A 242 -8.52 16.93 -2.44
C HIS A 242 -9.89 16.71 -1.77
N THR A 243 -10.87 16.23 -2.54
CA THR A 243 -12.23 15.88 -2.11
C THR A 243 -12.77 14.75 -2.96
#